data_AF-A0A7S3U4R6-F1
#
_entry.id   AF-A0A7S3U4R6-F1
#
_cell.length_a   1.000
_cell.length_b   1.000
_cell.length_c   1.000
_cell.angle_alpha   90.00
_cell.angle_beta   90.00
_cell.angle_gamma   90.00
#
_symmetry.space_group_name_H-M   'P 1'
#
loop_
_entity.id
_entity.type
_entity.pdbx_description
1 polymer ?
#
loop_
_entity_poly.entity_id
_entity_poly.type
_entity_poly.pdbx_seq_one_letter_code
_entity_poly.pdbx_strand_id
1 'polypeptide(L)'
;NNFSHWEHAFGEWMGEWDNDSGSYKSINQDNINWAKDTIQGLLDTWGEHPAVYAIEPVNEPWWASDLDTLKSFYRDVRAMMKEQQPRLKFVFHDSFHFDGNTWNDLFADDDHENVVLDTHQYFAWWEKRGDIGLYCDDYGAVMNMAQYVKYDVWVGEWALATDVCATWLGGFNDANTDANRECQRVDCPKSYLATQGVDFDRTAAKLGPYGSSGLNRDHATILEGKCAIDSAFYNEDDVMRLGQCTLDIFNGMVEAHFMWTVRNELEPRWNYIDSYDKGWIKNKSENKPELIQ
;
A
#
# COMPACT_ATOMS: atom_id res chain seq x y z
N ASN A 1 -6.13 -26.63 14.99
CA ASN A 1 -5.16 -26.16 13.98
C ASN A 1 -5.26 -24.66 13.90
N ASN A 2 -4.46 -23.98 14.69
CA ASN A 2 -4.31 -22.52 14.62
C ASN A 2 -2.85 -22.24 14.23
N PHE A 3 -2.63 -21.13 13.54
CA PHE A 3 -1.28 -20.62 13.27
C PHE A 3 -1.14 -19.25 13.93
N SER A 4 0.09 -18.78 14.00
CA SER A 4 0.37 -17.43 14.45
C SER A 4 0.85 -16.57 13.30
N HIS A 5 0.44 -15.31 13.30
CA HIS A 5 0.74 -14.36 12.25
C HIS A 5 1.18 -13.04 12.86
N TRP A 6 0.28 -12.36 13.55
CA TRP A 6 0.52 -11.00 14.04
C TRP A 6 1.53 -10.88 15.18
N GLU A 7 1.80 -11.96 15.93
CA GLU A 7 2.80 -11.92 17.01
C GLU A 7 4.26 -11.98 16.50
N HIS A 8 4.43 -12.18 15.18
CA HIS A 8 5.72 -12.24 14.50
C HIS A 8 5.87 -11.15 13.41
N ALA A 9 4.91 -10.23 13.32
CA ALA A 9 4.90 -9.19 12.30
C ALA A 9 5.83 -8.02 12.70
N PHE A 10 7.14 -8.23 12.55
CA PHE A 10 8.18 -7.25 12.88
C PHE A 10 8.99 -6.86 11.64
N GLY A 11 9.61 -5.66 11.65
CA GLY A 11 10.49 -5.15 10.60
C GLY A 11 11.87 -5.82 10.55
N GLU A 12 11.94 -7.14 10.73
CA GLU A 12 13.20 -7.87 10.96
C GLU A 12 14.14 -7.94 9.77
N TRP A 13 13.74 -7.39 8.62
CA TRP A 13 14.66 -7.19 7.51
C TRP A 13 15.84 -6.28 7.92
N MET A 14 15.63 -5.30 8.79
CA MET A 14 16.69 -4.37 9.23
C MET A 14 17.48 -4.89 10.45
N GLY A 15 16.90 -5.77 11.27
CA GLY A 15 17.55 -6.22 12.51
C GLY A 15 16.62 -6.96 13.47
N GLU A 16 17.16 -7.41 14.61
CA GLU A 16 16.35 -8.02 15.68
C GLU A 16 15.57 -6.93 16.43
N TRP A 17 14.24 -7.05 16.46
CA TRP A 17 13.38 -6.10 17.17
C TRP A 17 13.16 -6.47 18.65
N ASP A 18 13.03 -5.45 19.49
CA ASP A 18 12.58 -5.58 20.88
C ASP A 18 11.28 -4.82 21.10
N ASN A 19 10.19 -5.54 21.38
CA ASN A 19 8.91 -4.93 21.73
C ASN A 19 8.94 -4.19 23.07
N ASP A 20 9.79 -4.61 24.01
CA ASP A 20 9.81 -4.00 25.35
C ASP A 20 10.48 -2.62 25.31
N SER A 21 11.51 -2.45 24.48
CA SER A 21 12.18 -1.16 24.31
C SER A 21 11.63 -0.32 23.15
N GLY A 22 10.85 -0.92 22.24
CA GLY A 22 10.38 -0.25 21.04
C GLY A 22 11.51 0.15 20.10
N SER A 23 12.56 -0.68 20.02
CA SER A 23 13.75 -0.41 19.20
C SER A 23 14.42 -1.69 18.73
N TYR A 24 15.32 -1.58 17.74
CA TYR A 24 16.19 -2.69 17.34
C TYR A 24 17.25 -2.99 18.41
N LYS A 25 17.41 -4.26 18.78
CA LYS A 25 18.51 -4.72 19.65
C LYS A 25 19.83 -4.75 18.89
N SER A 26 19.77 -5.08 17.60
CA SER A 26 20.92 -5.13 16.71
C SER A 26 20.47 -4.90 15.27
N ILE A 27 21.31 -4.23 14.48
CA ILE A 27 21.13 -4.08 13.03
C ILE A 27 21.75 -5.29 12.33
N ASN A 28 20.99 -5.90 11.42
CA ASN A 28 21.46 -7.01 10.60
C ASN A 28 22.02 -6.49 9.27
N GLN A 29 23.33 -6.23 9.26
CA GLN A 29 24.00 -5.70 8.07
C GLN A 29 23.97 -6.67 6.88
N ASP A 30 23.89 -7.98 7.12
CA ASP A 30 23.83 -8.99 6.05
C ASP A 30 22.50 -8.89 5.28
N ASN A 31 21.38 -8.67 5.97
CA ASN A 31 20.09 -8.43 5.32
C ASN A 31 20.09 -7.11 4.54
N ILE A 32 20.64 -6.05 5.11
CA ILE A 32 20.77 -4.74 4.44
C ILE A 32 21.64 -4.85 3.18
N ASN A 33 22.73 -5.60 3.24
CA ASN A 33 23.59 -5.86 2.08
C ASN A 33 22.88 -6.73 1.04
N TRP A 34 22.15 -7.75 1.47
CA TRP A 34 21.37 -8.59 0.56
C TRP A 34 20.28 -7.80 -0.17
N ALA A 35 19.62 -6.85 0.51
CA ALA A 35 18.69 -5.92 -0.15
C ALA A 35 19.40 -5.06 -1.20
N LYS A 36 20.58 -4.49 -0.88
CA LYS A 36 21.40 -3.73 -1.85
C LYS A 36 21.84 -4.59 -3.04
N ASP A 37 22.28 -5.81 -2.81
CA ASP A 37 22.66 -6.77 -3.85
C ASP A 37 21.48 -7.13 -4.75
N THR A 38 20.27 -7.20 -4.19
CA THR A 38 19.04 -7.41 -4.96
C THR A 38 18.77 -6.24 -5.91
N ILE A 39 18.95 -5.00 -5.45
CA ILE A 39 18.83 -3.82 -6.32
C ILE A 39 19.93 -3.78 -7.38
N GLN A 40 21.15 -4.17 -7.04
CA GLN A 40 22.23 -4.33 -8.02
C GLN A 40 21.84 -5.34 -9.12
N GLY A 41 21.25 -6.48 -8.75
CA GLY A 41 20.76 -7.46 -9.73
C GLY A 41 19.64 -6.93 -10.63
N LEU A 42 18.74 -6.08 -10.10
CA LEU A 42 17.72 -5.38 -10.89
C LEU A 42 18.35 -4.38 -11.87
N LEU A 43 19.36 -3.63 -11.44
CA LEU A 43 20.10 -2.69 -12.29
C LEU A 43 20.87 -3.42 -13.40
N ASP A 44 21.57 -4.51 -13.07
CA ASP A 44 22.32 -5.31 -14.05
C ASP A 44 21.39 -5.92 -15.11
N THR A 45 20.19 -6.36 -14.70
CA THR A 45 19.26 -7.04 -15.59
C THR A 45 18.40 -6.08 -16.40
N TRP A 46 17.89 -5.01 -15.77
CA TRP A 46 16.83 -4.16 -16.33
C TRP A 46 17.18 -2.68 -16.35
N GLY A 47 18.33 -2.27 -15.79
CA GLY A 47 18.72 -0.88 -15.65
C GLY A 47 18.80 -0.11 -16.96
N GLU A 48 19.17 -0.77 -18.07
CA GLU A 48 19.18 -0.15 -19.41
C GLU A 48 17.83 -0.27 -20.14
N HIS A 49 16.88 -1.05 -19.63
CA HIS A 49 15.63 -1.32 -20.33
C HIS A 49 14.77 -0.04 -20.39
N PRO A 50 14.32 0.41 -21.57
CA PRO A 50 13.67 1.71 -21.74
C PRO A 50 12.32 1.81 -21.03
N ALA A 51 11.68 0.69 -20.71
CA ALA A 51 10.43 0.68 -19.94
C ALA A 51 10.64 0.83 -18.43
N VAL A 52 11.86 0.67 -17.91
CA VAL A 52 12.14 0.92 -16.49
C VAL A 52 12.31 2.43 -16.31
N TYR A 53 11.43 3.01 -15.51
CA TYR A 53 11.37 4.46 -15.27
C TYR A 53 11.91 4.85 -13.88
N ALA A 54 11.64 4.01 -12.89
CA ALA A 54 11.99 4.24 -11.49
C ALA A 54 12.29 2.90 -10.80
N ILE A 55 13.02 2.97 -9.69
CA ILE A 55 13.21 1.84 -8.77
C ILE A 55 12.93 2.35 -7.36
N GLU A 56 12.06 1.64 -6.66
CA GLU A 56 11.87 1.75 -5.22
C GLU A 56 12.59 0.56 -4.54
N PRO A 57 13.52 0.79 -3.62
CA PRO A 57 14.38 -0.27 -3.12
C PRO A 57 13.75 -1.14 -2.03
N VAL A 58 12.73 -0.62 -1.35
CA VAL A 58 11.99 -1.34 -0.30
C VAL A 58 10.61 -0.70 -0.16
N ASN A 59 9.58 -1.54 -0.16
CA ASN A 59 8.20 -1.12 0.08
C ASN A 59 7.89 -1.13 1.58
N GLU A 60 7.13 -0.13 2.06
CA GLU A 60 6.63 -0.03 3.43
C GLU A 60 7.61 -0.52 4.52
N PRO A 61 8.86 -0.01 4.58
CA PRO A 61 9.67 -0.20 5.77
C PRO A 61 8.84 0.30 6.96
N TRP A 62 8.68 -0.55 7.96
CA TRP A 62 7.67 -0.33 8.99
C TRP A 62 7.85 1.00 9.74
N TRP A 63 6.76 1.47 10.36
CA TRP A 63 6.72 2.78 11.04
C TRP A 63 7.79 2.98 12.11
N ALA A 64 8.33 1.90 12.68
CA ALA A 64 9.32 1.90 13.74
C ALA A 64 10.76 1.64 13.25
N SER A 65 11.03 1.89 11.96
CA SER A 65 12.38 1.78 11.39
C SER A 65 13.40 2.63 12.15
N ASP A 66 14.63 2.13 12.29
CA ASP A 66 15.76 2.98 12.68
C ASP A 66 16.06 3.93 11.51
N LEU A 67 15.63 5.19 11.63
CA LEU A 67 15.65 6.13 10.51
C LEU A 67 17.08 6.44 10.04
N ASP A 68 18.08 6.42 10.92
CA ASP A 68 19.47 6.64 10.52
C ASP A 68 19.97 5.50 9.63
N THR A 69 19.71 4.25 10.02
CA THR A 69 20.01 3.05 9.21
C THR A 69 19.24 3.07 7.89
N LEU A 70 17.95 3.40 7.92
CA LEU A 70 17.11 3.47 6.71
C LEU A 70 17.59 4.54 5.73
N LYS A 71 17.88 5.76 6.23
CA LYS A 71 18.43 6.85 5.41
C LYS A 71 19.81 6.48 4.85
N SER A 72 20.65 5.77 5.62
CA SER A 72 21.92 5.26 5.09
C SER A 72 21.70 4.27 3.94
N PHE A 73 20.77 3.32 4.10
CA PHE A 73 20.41 2.38 3.04
C PHE A 73 19.92 3.10 1.78
N TYR A 74 19.03 4.08 1.93
CA TYR A 74 18.56 4.90 0.81
C TYR A 74 19.68 5.68 0.11
N ARG A 75 20.61 6.28 0.87
CA ARG A 75 21.78 6.96 0.30
C ARG A 75 22.69 6.02 -0.49
N ASP A 76 22.96 4.84 0.05
CA ASP A 76 23.76 3.81 -0.62
C ASP A 76 23.11 3.39 -1.93
N VAL A 77 21.80 3.07 -1.91
CA VAL A 77 21.09 2.64 -3.12
C VAL A 77 21.01 3.73 -4.16
N ARG A 78 20.70 4.97 -3.76
CA ARG A 78 20.67 6.09 -4.69
C ARG A 78 22.06 6.32 -5.32
N ALA A 79 23.14 6.22 -4.55
CA ALA A 79 24.49 6.36 -5.09
C ALA A 79 24.77 5.31 -6.17
N MET A 80 24.42 4.04 -5.92
CA MET A 80 24.54 2.96 -6.91
C MET A 80 23.71 3.23 -8.17
N MET A 81 22.45 3.65 -8.02
CA MET A 81 21.57 3.98 -9.13
C MET A 81 22.08 5.16 -9.95
N LYS A 82 22.55 6.23 -9.29
CA LYS A 82 23.06 7.45 -9.95
C LYS A 82 24.34 7.15 -10.74
N GLU A 83 25.19 6.27 -10.25
CA GLU A 83 26.42 5.86 -10.95
C GLU A 83 26.12 5.06 -12.21
N GLN A 84 25.19 4.11 -12.15
CA GLN A 84 24.95 3.15 -13.24
C GLN A 84 23.86 3.61 -14.22
N GLN A 85 22.80 4.22 -13.70
CA GLN A 85 21.58 4.57 -14.44
C GLN A 85 21.00 5.92 -13.96
N PRO A 86 21.72 7.05 -14.14
CA PRO A 86 21.28 8.37 -13.66
C PRO A 86 19.94 8.87 -14.25
N ARG A 87 19.45 8.21 -15.31
CA ARG A 87 18.13 8.44 -15.90
C ARG A 87 16.96 7.97 -15.04
N LEU A 88 17.19 6.99 -14.16
CA LEU A 88 16.13 6.37 -13.36
C LEU A 88 15.78 7.27 -12.17
N LYS A 89 14.49 7.35 -11.85
CA LYS A 89 14.04 7.95 -10.59
C LYS A 89 14.32 6.98 -9.43
N PHE A 90 15.00 7.48 -8.40
CA PHE A 90 15.11 6.84 -7.09
C PHE A 90 13.87 7.18 -6.29
N VAL A 91 13.06 6.18 -6.00
CA VAL A 91 11.84 6.31 -5.19
C VAL A 91 12.12 5.74 -3.81
N PHE A 92 11.69 6.40 -2.74
CA PHE A 92 11.79 5.86 -1.40
C PHE A 92 10.47 6.01 -0.65
N HIS A 93 9.99 4.93 -0.03
CA HIS A 93 8.84 4.98 0.85
C HIS A 93 9.13 5.81 2.11
N ASP A 94 8.13 6.58 2.56
CA ASP A 94 8.16 7.48 3.71
C ASP A 94 8.21 6.80 5.09
N SER A 95 8.27 5.46 5.11
CA SER A 95 8.25 4.63 6.30
C SER A 95 7.12 5.00 7.29
N PHE A 96 5.94 5.40 6.78
CA PHE A 96 4.79 5.87 7.55
C PHE A 96 4.97 7.24 8.24
N HIS A 97 5.95 8.04 7.79
CA HIS A 97 6.25 9.40 8.27
C HIS A 97 6.12 10.41 7.12
N PHE A 98 4.90 10.74 6.70
CA PHE A 98 4.68 11.68 5.60
C PHE A 98 4.87 13.15 6.02
N ASP A 99 6.13 13.55 6.24
CA ASP A 99 6.47 14.93 6.59
C ASP A 99 7.89 15.35 6.17
N GLY A 100 8.06 16.65 5.95
CA GLY A 100 9.34 17.22 5.53
C GLY A 100 10.40 17.27 6.63
N ASN A 101 10.04 17.29 7.92
CA ASN A 101 11.04 17.31 8.99
C ASN A 101 11.79 15.98 9.06
N THR A 102 11.10 14.89 8.73
CA THR A 102 11.68 13.55 8.70
C THR A 102 12.56 13.33 7.47
N TRP A 103 12.16 13.83 6.28
CA TRP A 103 12.79 13.41 5.02
C TRP A 103 13.60 14.48 4.28
N ASN A 104 13.42 15.78 4.55
CA ASN A 104 14.10 16.82 3.77
C ASN A 104 15.63 16.86 3.98
N ASP A 105 16.16 16.18 5.00
CA ASP A 105 17.59 16.01 5.26
C ASP A 105 18.17 14.71 4.66
N LEU A 106 17.36 13.88 4.00
CA LEU A 106 17.83 12.63 3.40
C LEU A 106 18.94 12.89 2.38
N PHE A 107 18.78 13.90 1.53
CA PHE A 107 19.79 14.38 0.58
C PHE A 107 20.05 15.88 0.71
N ALA A 108 21.22 16.34 0.25
CA ALA A 108 21.54 17.76 0.19
C ALA A 108 20.64 18.53 -0.81
N ASP A 109 20.52 19.84 -0.67
CA ASP A 109 19.66 20.69 -1.52
C ASP A 109 20.13 20.78 -2.98
N ASP A 110 21.37 20.37 -3.27
CA ASP A 110 21.91 20.27 -4.63
C ASP A 110 22.03 18.81 -5.12
N ASP A 111 21.55 17.83 -4.35
CA ASP A 111 21.64 16.41 -4.68
C ASP A 111 20.31 15.66 -4.54
N HIS A 112 19.24 16.24 -5.10
CA HIS A 112 17.90 15.63 -5.06
C HIS A 112 17.22 15.53 -6.43
N GLU A 113 17.97 15.69 -7.53
CA GLU A 113 17.46 15.37 -8.86
C GLU A 113 17.10 13.88 -8.95
N ASN A 114 15.99 13.58 -9.64
CA ASN A 114 15.44 12.23 -9.82
C ASN A 114 15.17 11.49 -8.50
N VAL A 115 14.85 12.22 -7.43
CA VAL A 115 14.42 11.65 -6.15
C VAL A 115 12.91 11.87 -5.98
N VAL A 116 12.22 10.82 -5.57
CA VAL A 116 10.79 10.81 -5.30
C VAL A 116 10.54 10.21 -3.92
N LEU A 117 9.69 10.84 -3.12
CA LEU A 117 9.12 10.25 -1.91
C LEU A 117 7.82 9.54 -2.29
N ASP A 118 7.69 8.28 -1.88
CA ASP A 118 6.45 7.51 -1.96
C ASP A 118 5.72 7.52 -0.61
N THR A 119 4.40 7.75 -0.65
CA THR A 119 3.51 7.69 0.51
C THR A 119 2.24 6.90 0.18
N HIS A 120 1.77 6.09 1.13
CA HIS A 120 0.59 5.25 0.97
C HIS A 120 -0.59 5.81 1.75
N GLN A 121 -1.75 5.90 1.11
CA GLN A 121 -2.90 6.63 1.63
C GLN A 121 -4.17 5.77 1.58
N TYR A 122 -4.62 5.32 2.75
CA TYR A 122 -5.72 4.36 2.88
C TYR A 122 -6.73 4.73 3.97
N PHE A 123 -8.01 4.79 3.62
CA PHE A 123 -9.09 5.06 4.57
C PHE A 123 -9.56 3.84 5.37
N ALA A 124 -9.26 2.63 4.91
CA ALA A 124 -9.74 1.41 5.56
C ALA A 124 -9.33 1.32 7.04
N TRP A 125 -8.19 1.90 7.41
CA TRP A 125 -7.66 1.94 8.77
C TRP A 125 -7.91 3.24 9.51
N TRP A 126 -8.64 4.19 8.93
CA TRP A 126 -8.94 5.48 9.57
C TRP A 126 -10.19 5.41 10.43
N GLU A 127 -10.42 6.47 11.21
CA GLU A 127 -11.65 6.61 11.96
C GLU A 127 -12.85 6.66 11.00
N LYS A 128 -13.86 5.82 11.27
CA LYS A 128 -15.05 5.75 10.44
C LYS A 128 -15.76 7.11 10.37
N ARG A 129 -16.10 7.55 9.16
CA ARG A 129 -16.89 8.77 8.95
C ARG A 129 -18.38 8.45 8.83
N GLY A 130 -19.23 9.40 9.20
CA GLY A 130 -20.69 9.30 8.99
C GLY A 130 -21.13 9.77 7.59
N ASP A 131 -20.35 10.68 7.00
CA ASP A 131 -20.51 11.22 5.65
C ASP A 131 -19.23 10.90 4.87
N ILE A 132 -19.39 10.38 3.64
CA ILE A 132 -18.26 10.02 2.78
C ILE A 132 -17.39 11.23 2.43
N GLY A 133 -17.97 12.44 2.39
CA GLY A 133 -17.26 13.68 2.07
C GLY A 133 -16.20 14.06 3.10
N LEU A 134 -16.33 13.62 4.35
CA LEU A 134 -15.32 13.90 5.37
C LEU A 134 -13.99 13.19 5.08
N TYR A 135 -14.03 12.04 4.41
CA TYR A 135 -12.80 11.40 3.93
C TYR A 135 -12.09 12.26 2.88
N CYS A 136 -12.83 12.96 2.01
CA CYS A 136 -12.23 13.90 1.05
C CYS A 136 -11.52 15.06 1.76
N ASP A 137 -12.16 15.62 2.80
CA ASP A 137 -11.56 16.70 3.60
C ASP A 137 -10.28 16.21 4.29
N ASP A 138 -10.30 15.00 4.85
CA ASP A 138 -9.14 14.40 5.50
C ASP A 138 -8.01 14.11 4.48
N TYR A 139 -8.30 13.60 3.28
CA TYR A 139 -7.28 13.45 2.22
C TYR A 139 -6.69 14.79 1.82
N GLY A 140 -7.52 15.82 1.64
CA GLY A 140 -7.03 17.15 1.28
C GLY A 140 -6.08 17.70 2.35
N ALA A 141 -6.39 17.47 3.62
CA ALA A 141 -5.54 17.88 4.74
C ALA A 141 -4.20 17.11 4.77
N VAL A 142 -4.22 15.79 4.58
CA VAL A 142 -3.00 14.97 4.56
C VAL A 142 -2.15 15.31 3.33
N MET A 143 -2.75 15.37 2.15
CA MET A 143 -2.00 15.65 0.92
C MET A 143 -1.44 17.07 0.85
N ASN A 144 -2.01 18.00 1.59
CA ASN A 144 -1.42 19.33 1.77
C ASN A 144 0.00 19.26 2.38
N MET A 145 0.39 18.15 3.03
CA MET A 145 1.75 17.95 3.54
C MET A 145 2.79 17.81 2.43
N ALA A 146 2.40 17.40 1.20
CA ALA A 146 3.30 17.27 0.06
C ALA A 146 4.08 18.57 -0.22
N GLN A 147 3.46 19.74 -0.01
CA GLN A 147 4.10 21.04 -0.24
C GLN A 147 5.32 21.31 0.68
N TYR A 148 5.45 20.57 1.78
CA TYR A 148 6.55 20.68 2.73
C TYR A 148 7.65 19.66 2.49
N VAL A 149 7.46 18.75 1.53
CA VAL A 149 8.46 17.76 1.12
C VAL A 149 9.31 18.35 -0.01
N LYS A 150 10.64 18.17 0.06
CA LYS A 150 11.60 18.71 -0.91
C LYS A 150 11.60 17.95 -2.25
N TYR A 151 11.22 16.69 -2.25
CA TYR A 151 11.23 15.79 -3.40
C TYR A 151 9.88 15.81 -4.12
N ASP A 152 9.84 15.32 -5.37
CA ASP A 152 8.58 14.93 -5.99
C ASP A 152 7.87 13.93 -5.04
N VAL A 153 6.55 14.00 -4.92
CA VAL A 153 5.75 13.10 -4.09
C VAL A 153 4.86 12.25 -4.98
N TRP A 154 4.93 10.94 -4.81
CA TRP A 154 3.99 10.00 -5.41
C TRP A 154 3.10 9.40 -4.32
N VAL A 155 1.83 9.19 -4.65
CA VAL A 155 0.96 8.31 -3.85
C VAL A 155 1.03 6.91 -4.46
N GLY A 156 2.02 6.11 -4.07
CA GLY A 156 2.32 4.79 -4.62
C GLY A 156 1.24 3.76 -4.38
N GLU A 157 0.46 3.95 -3.31
CA GLU A 157 -0.69 3.10 -3.04
C GLU A 157 -1.86 3.87 -2.41
N TRP A 158 -3.06 3.58 -2.91
CA TRP A 158 -4.33 4.02 -2.32
C TRP A 158 -5.50 3.16 -2.83
N ALA A 159 -6.62 3.18 -2.11
CA ALA A 159 -7.85 2.48 -2.50
C ALA A 159 -9.11 3.25 -2.09
N LEU A 160 -10.27 2.81 -2.57
CA LEU A 160 -11.58 3.39 -2.22
C LEU A 160 -12.22 2.74 -0.99
N ALA A 161 -11.54 1.77 -0.39
CA ALA A 161 -12.07 1.04 0.74
C ALA A 161 -12.09 1.88 2.01
N THR A 162 -13.19 1.81 2.73
CA THR A 162 -13.44 2.60 3.95
C THR A 162 -13.45 1.75 5.22
N ASP A 163 -13.24 0.44 5.07
CA ASP A 163 -13.22 -0.53 6.15
C ASP A 163 -12.26 -1.69 5.81
N VAL A 164 -11.82 -2.42 6.83
CA VAL A 164 -10.91 -3.59 6.69
C VAL A 164 -11.67 -4.90 6.41
N CYS A 165 -12.91 -4.79 5.94
CA CYS A 165 -13.82 -5.90 5.75
C CYS A 165 -13.42 -6.91 4.68
N ALA A 166 -12.59 -6.51 3.70
CA ALA A 166 -12.18 -7.38 2.61
C ALA A 166 -11.54 -8.66 3.16
N THR A 167 -12.06 -9.82 2.74
CA THR A 167 -11.63 -11.12 3.28
C THR A 167 -10.13 -11.28 3.15
N TRP A 168 -9.47 -11.56 4.28
CA TRP A 168 -8.03 -11.76 4.41
C TRP A 168 -7.15 -10.53 4.10
N LEU A 169 -7.72 -9.33 4.07
CA LEU A 169 -6.92 -8.09 4.03
C LEU A 169 -5.96 -8.01 5.23
N GLY A 170 -6.40 -8.46 6.40
CA GLY A 170 -5.57 -8.61 7.60
C GLY A 170 -4.83 -9.94 7.72
N GLY A 171 -4.67 -10.69 6.63
CA GLY A 171 -4.02 -11.99 6.61
C GLY A 171 -4.99 -13.17 6.47
N PHE A 172 -4.45 -14.30 6.01
CA PHE A 172 -5.22 -15.53 5.79
C PHE A 172 -5.92 -15.95 7.09
N ASN A 173 -7.25 -16.02 7.09
CA ASN A 173 -8.08 -16.37 8.27
C ASN A 173 -7.67 -15.69 9.59
N ASP A 174 -7.18 -14.45 9.51
CA ASP A 174 -6.69 -13.66 10.62
C ASP A 174 -6.87 -12.15 10.33
N ALA A 175 -6.83 -11.31 11.36
CA ALA A 175 -6.85 -9.86 11.19
C ALA A 175 -6.33 -9.14 12.44
N ASN A 176 -5.49 -8.11 12.31
CA ASN A 176 -5.04 -7.29 13.45
C ASN A 176 -5.93 -6.07 13.71
N THR A 177 -6.71 -5.63 12.72
CA THR A 177 -7.72 -4.56 12.85
C THR A 177 -9.16 -5.09 12.76
N ASP A 178 -10.05 -4.60 13.61
CA ASP A 178 -11.47 -4.96 13.57
C ASP A 178 -12.21 -4.09 12.57
N ALA A 179 -13.17 -4.68 11.87
CA ALA A 179 -14.04 -3.92 10.99
C ALA A 179 -14.81 -2.87 11.79
N ASN A 180 -14.86 -1.65 11.25
CA ASN A 180 -15.51 -0.51 11.87
C ASN A 180 -17.04 -0.59 11.79
N ARG A 181 -17.55 -1.38 10.84
CA ARG A 181 -18.96 -1.57 10.50
C ARG A 181 -19.23 -3.03 10.14
N GLU A 182 -20.52 -3.38 10.05
CA GLU A 182 -20.93 -4.70 9.57
C GLU A 182 -20.54 -4.86 8.09
N CYS A 183 -19.72 -5.86 7.81
CA CYS A 183 -19.25 -6.16 6.46
C CYS A 183 -20.32 -6.82 5.62
N GLN A 184 -20.41 -6.44 4.35
CA GLN A 184 -21.19 -7.21 3.40
C GLN A 184 -20.55 -8.57 3.18
N ARG A 185 -21.37 -9.55 2.77
CA ARG A 185 -20.89 -10.89 2.42
C ARG A 185 -21.45 -11.33 1.08
N VAL A 186 -20.58 -11.83 0.23
CA VAL A 186 -20.90 -12.39 -1.08
C VAL A 186 -20.35 -13.80 -1.20
N ASP A 187 -20.85 -14.58 -2.15
CA ASP A 187 -20.28 -15.90 -2.41
C ASP A 187 -18.80 -15.77 -2.75
N CYS A 188 -17.95 -16.53 -2.07
CA CYS A 188 -16.52 -16.54 -2.37
C CYS A 188 -16.27 -17.00 -3.81
N PRO A 189 -15.24 -16.46 -4.48
CA PRO A 189 -14.90 -16.87 -5.83
C PRO A 189 -14.62 -18.38 -5.89
N LYS A 190 -14.87 -18.97 -7.06
CA LYS A 190 -14.46 -20.34 -7.34
C LYS A 190 -13.04 -20.31 -7.88
N SER A 191 -12.23 -21.28 -7.45
CA SER A 191 -10.86 -21.39 -7.96
C SER A 191 -10.85 -21.47 -9.48
N TYR A 192 -10.09 -20.57 -10.12
CA TYR A 192 -9.82 -20.61 -11.55
C TYR A 192 -8.73 -21.64 -11.90
N LEU A 193 -8.08 -22.25 -10.90
CA LEU A 193 -7.05 -23.28 -11.05
C LEU A 193 -7.70 -24.67 -11.18
N ALA A 194 -8.35 -24.94 -12.32
CA ALA A 194 -9.16 -26.14 -12.52
C ALA A 194 -8.45 -27.49 -12.26
N THR A 195 -7.11 -27.52 -12.31
CA THR A 195 -6.31 -28.74 -12.11
C THR A 195 -5.48 -28.77 -10.84
N GLN A 196 -5.26 -27.61 -10.19
CA GLN A 196 -4.39 -27.46 -9.02
C GLN A 196 -5.17 -27.05 -7.77
N GLY A 197 -6.35 -26.46 -7.94
CA GLY A 197 -7.23 -26.03 -6.86
C GLY A 197 -8.19 -27.14 -6.47
N VAL A 198 -8.24 -27.47 -5.18
CA VAL A 198 -9.38 -28.15 -4.58
C VAL A 198 -10.27 -27.06 -3.98
N ASP A 199 -11.56 -27.06 -4.35
CA ASP A 199 -12.51 -26.13 -3.73
C ASP A 199 -12.64 -26.46 -2.24
N PHE A 200 -12.86 -25.44 -1.41
CA PHE A 200 -13.02 -25.64 0.02
C PHE A 200 -14.46 -26.10 0.34
N ASP A 201 -14.69 -26.59 1.57
CA ASP A 201 -16.04 -26.92 2.02
C ASP A 201 -16.88 -25.64 2.17
N ARG A 202 -17.64 -25.31 1.12
CA ARG A 202 -18.55 -24.15 1.08
C ARG A 202 -19.73 -24.28 2.03
N THR A 203 -19.98 -25.45 2.61
CA THR A 203 -21.07 -25.66 3.57
C THR A 203 -20.63 -25.51 5.02
N ALA A 204 -19.32 -25.37 5.25
CA ALA A 204 -18.79 -25.15 6.58
C ALA A 204 -19.32 -23.83 7.15
N ALA A 205 -19.94 -23.89 8.33
CA ALA A 205 -20.45 -22.70 9.03
C ALA A 205 -19.35 -21.66 9.27
N LYS A 206 -18.12 -22.13 9.53
CA LYS A 206 -16.90 -21.32 9.64
C LYS A 206 -15.71 -22.13 9.14
N LEU A 207 -14.92 -21.56 8.23
CA LEU A 207 -13.79 -22.24 7.58
C LEU A 207 -12.46 -21.89 8.24
N GLY A 208 -11.73 -22.90 8.72
CA GLY A 208 -10.37 -22.77 9.28
C GLY A 208 -9.28 -23.37 8.36
N PRO A 209 -8.00 -23.39 8.79
CA PRO A 209 -7.48 -23.02 10.12
C PRO A 209 -7.54 -21.52 10.40
N TYR A 210 -7.42 -21.12 11.68
CA TYR A 210 -7.54 -19.73 12.12
C TYR A 210 -6.19 -19.21 12.63
N GLY A 211 -5.93 -17.91 12.39
CA GLY A 211 -4.80 -17.25 13.01
C GLY A 211 -5.05 -16.93 14.48
N SER A 212 -4.08 -16.29 15.13
CA SER A 212 -4.10 -16.05 16.57
C SER A 212 -5.15 -15.00 16.97
N SER A 213 -5.59 -14.13 16.06
CA SER A 213 -6.65 -13.14 16.29
C SER A 213 -8.00 -13.51 15.66
N GLY A 214 -8.02 -14.44 14.71
CA GLY A 214 -9.13 -14.73 13.79
C GLY A 214 -10.41 -15.35 14.36
N LEU A 215 -10.44 -15.82 15.62
CA LEU A 215 -11.68 -16.39 16.17
C LEU A 215 -12.75 -15.33 16.50
N ASN A 216 -12.34 -14.10 16.83
CA ASN A 216 -13.25 -13.03 17.26
C ASN A 216 -13.61 -12.03 16.14
N ARG A 217 -13.09 -12.25 14.93
CA ARG A 217 -13.13 -11.26 13.84
C ARG A 217 -13.81 -11.85 12.63
N ASP A 218 -15.13 -11.78 12.60
CA ASP A 218 -15.91 -12.55 11.63
C ASP A 218 -15.56 -12.20 10.18
N HIS A 219 -15.25 -10.92 9.88
CA HIS A 219 -14.85 -10.46 8.54
C HIS A 219 -13.57 -11.13 8.01
N ALA A 220 -12.70 -11.64 8.88
CA ALA A 220 -11.48 -12.36 8.50
C ALA A 220 -11.73 -13.81 8.09
N THR A 221 -12.93 -14.35 8.30
CA THR A 221 -13.23 -15.77 8.07
C THR A 221 -14.34 -15.99 7.05
N ILE A 222 -14.19 -17.06 6.28
CA ILE A 222 -15.22 -17.53 5.36
C ILE A 222 -16.32 -18.24 6.17
N LEU A 223 -17.57 -17.82 5.96
CA LEU A 223 -18.75 -18.37 6.64
C LEU A 223 -19.73 -18.89 5.59
N GLU A 224 -20.07 -20.18 5.64
CA GLU A 224 -21.05 -20.80 4.74
C GLU A 224 -20.78 -20.50 3.25
N GLY A 225 -19.51 -20.55 2.85
CA GLY A 225 -19.10 -20.29 1.47
C GLY A 225 -19.04 -18.80 1.09
N LYS A 226 -19.26 -17.89 2.04
CA LYS A 226 -19.29 -16.45 1.82
C LYS A 226 -18.07 -15.73 2.38
N CYS A 227 -17.57 -14.82 1.57
CA CYS A 227 -16.44 -13.94 1.84
C CYS A 227 -16.98 -12.56 2.18
N ALA A 228 -16.37 -11.92 3.18
CA ALA A 228 -16.62 -10.52 3.49
C ALA A 228 -15.98 -9.59 2.45
N ILE A 229 -16.73 -8.54 2.12
CA ILE A 229 -16.33 -7.37 1.31
C ILE A 229 -16.71 -6.11 2.12
N ASP A 230 -16.33 -4.93 1.65
CA ASP A 230 -16.52 -3.65 2.34
C ASP A 230 -17.97 -3.47 2.87
N SER A 231 -18.11 -2.64 3.89
CA SER A 231 -19.38 -2.35 4.54
C SER A 231 -20.41 -1.77 3.56
N ALA A 232 -21.68 -2.10 3.81
CA ALA A 232 -22.82 -1.60 3.04
C ALA A 232 -23.18 -0.14 3.31
N PHE A 233 -22.43 0.52 4.19
CA PHE A 233 -22.81 1.80 4.74
C PHE A 233 -22.83 2.90 3.68
N TYR A 234 -21.90 2.83 2.72
CA TYR A 234 -21.80 3.75 1.60
C TYR A 234 -22.35 3.10 0.33
N ASN A 235 -23.26 3.80 -0.34
CA ASN A 235 -23.81 3.36 -1.61
C ASN A 235 -22.84 3.68 -2.78
N GLU A 236 -23.20 3.27 -4.00
CA GLU A 236 -22.36 3.48 -5.19
C GLU A 236 -22.13 4.97 -5.50
N ASP A 237 -23.09 5.86 -5.23
CA ASP A 237 -22.94 7.30 -5.45
C ASP A 237 -21.99 7.92 -4.42
N ASP A 238 -22.00 7.44 -3.17
CA ASP A 238 -21.03 7.83 -2.14
C ASP A 238 -19.61 7.43 -2.55
N VAL A 239 -19.42 6.17 -2.97
CA VAL A 239 -18.11 5.68 -3.42
C VAL A 239 -17.65 6.42 -4.69
N MET A 240 -18.56 6.75 -5.60
CA MET A 240 -18.26 7.61 -6.74
C MET A 240 -17.82 9.00 -6.30
N ARG A 241 -18.51 9.63 -5.35
CA ARG A 241 -18.12 10.93 -4.79
C ARG A 241 -16.72 10.87 -4.19
N LEU A 242 -16.40 9.79 -3.45
CA LEU A 242 -15.07 9.56 -2.90
C LEU A 242 -14.02 9.44 -4.02
N GLY A 243 -14.25 8.58 -5.00
CA GLY A 243 -13.29 8.38 -6.09
C GLY A 243 -13.02 9.65 -6.90
N GLN A 244 -14.06 10.44 -7.18
CA GLN A 244 -13.89 11.73 -7.88
C GLN A 244 -13.09 12.74 -7.05
N CYS A 245 -13.36 12.86 -5.74
CA CYS A 245 -12.61 13.79 -4.90
C CYS A 245 -11.16 13.34 -4.72
N THR A 246 -10.88 12.04 -4.55
CA THR A 246 -9.53 11.49 -4.45
C THR A 246 -8.73 11.78 -5.71
N LEU A 247 -9.30 11.56 -6.91
CA LEU A 247 -8.63 11.91 -8.17
C LEU A 247 -8.39 13.42 -8.29
N ASP A 248 -9.35 14.27 -7.93
CA ASP A 248 -9.17 15.71 -7.98
C ASP A 248 -8.06 16.20 -7.03
N ILE A 249 -7.96 15.60 -5.83
CA ILE A 249 -6.91 15.91 -4.86
C ILE A 249 -5.55 15.45 -5.38
N PHE A 250 -5.42 14.18 -5.77
CA PHE A 250 -4.13 13.64 -6.19
C PHE A 250 -3.60 14.29 -7.48
N ASN A 251 -4.45 14.44 -8.50
CA ASN A 251 -4.06 15.14 -9.73
C ASN A 251 -3.64 16.61 -9.50
N GLY A 252 -4.09 17.22 -8.39
CA GLY A 252 -3.77 18.60 -8.06
C GLY A 252 -2.58 18.79 -7.10
N MET A 253 -2.16 17.73 -6.38
CA MET A 253 -1.21 17.86 -5.26
C MET A 253 0.06 17.02 -5.40
N VAL A 254 0.07 15.97 -6.23
CA VAL A 254 1.20 15.04 -6.35
C VAL A 254 1.56 14.77 -7.82
N GLU A 255 2.80 14.39 -8.07
CA GLU A 255 3.33 14.17 -9.42
C GLU A 255 2.83 12.85 -10.04
N ALA A 256 2.44 11.87 -9.21
CA ALA A 256 1.81 10.63 -9.66
C ALA A 256 1.02 9.97 -8.53
N HIS A 257 0.07 9.10 -8.91
CA HIS A 257 -0.63 8.23 -7.98
C HIS A 257 -0.98 6.88 -8.60
N PHE A 258 -1.01 5.82 -7.80
CA PHE A 258 -1.22 4.44 -8.26
C PHE A 258 -2.23 3.74 -7.35
N MET A 259 -3.35 3.29 -7.92
CA MET A 259 -4.38 2.62 -7.13
C MET A 259 -3.95 1.19 -6.82
N TRP A 260 -4.03 0.82 -5.54
CA TRP A 260 -3.88 -0.54 -5.06
C TRP A 260 -5.24 -1.27 -5.13
N THR A 261 -5.46 -2.20 -6.06
CA THR A 261 -4.54 -2.72 -7.09
C THR A 261 -5.24 -2.76 -8.46
N VAL A 262 -4.51 -3.12 -9.52
CA VAL A 262 -5.08 -3.25 -10.88
C VAL A 262 -6.30 -4.17 -10.88
N ARG A 263 -6.22 -5.29 -10.15
CA ARG A 263 -7.28 -6.29 -10.08
C ARG A 263 -7.19 -7.14 -8.83
N ASN A 264 -8.34 -7.49 -8.27
CA ASN A 264 -8.49 -8.63 -7.36
C ASN A 264 -9.73 -9.45 -7.76
N GLU A 265 -10.05 -10.51 -7.02
CA GLU A 265 -11.14 -11.43 -7.39
C GLU A 265 -12.52 -11.04 -6.88
N LEU A 266 -12.60 -10.17 -5.87
CA LEU A 266 -13.76 -10.13 -4.99
C LEU A 266 -14.24 -8.72 -4.64
N GLU A 267 -13.32 -7.82 -4.36
CA GLU A 267 -13.57 -6.56 -3.67
C GLU A 267 -13.35 -5.37 -4.60
N PRO A 268 -14.43 -4.75 -5.12
CA PRO A 268 -14.34 -3.68 -6.11
C PRO A 268 -13.58 -2.44 -5.63
N ARG A 269 -13.63 -2.10 -4.33
CA ARG A 269 -13.01 -0.86 -3.81
C ARG A 269 -11.48 -0.93 -3.72
N TRP A 270 -10.93 -2.13 -3.85
CA TRP A 270 -9.50 -2.41 -3.97
C TRP A 270 -9.12 -2.84 -5.42
N ASN A 271 -10.00 -2.57 -6.40
CA ASN A 271 -9.86 -3.02 -7.78
C ASN A 271 -10.01 -1.84 -8.75
N TYR A 272 -8.92 -1.49 -9.43
CA TYR A 272 -8.90 -0.42 -10.42
C TYR A 272 -9.88 -0.68 -11.57
N ILE A 273 -9.88 -1.88 -12.15
CA ILE A 273 -10.74 -2.22 -13.29
C ILE A 273 -12.21 -2.07 -12.91
N ASP A 274 -12.61 -2.66 -11.78
CA ASP A 274 -14.01 -2.57 -11.35
C ASP A 274 -14.39 -1.12 -10.99
N SER A 275 -13.49 -0.39 -10.33
CA SER A 275 -13.72 1.01 -9.96
C SER A 275 -13.83 1.92 -11.19
N TYR A 276 -13.05 1.65 -12.24
CA TYR A 276 -13.12 2.35 -13.52
C TYR A 276 -14.42 2.03 -14.28
N ASP A 277 -14.77 0.75 -14.39
CA ASP A 277 -15.96 0.28 -15.11
C ASP A 277 -17.25 0.77 -14.46
N LYS A 278 -17.29 0.81 -13.11
CA LYS A 278 -18.37 1.42 -12.33
C LYS A 278 -18.39 2.95 -12.44
N GLY A 279 -17.30 3.55 -12.91
CA GLY A 279 -17.14 4.99 -13.07
C GLY A 279 -16.84 5.75 -11.79
N TRP A 280 -16.43 5.07 -10.73
CA TRP A 280 -15.99 5.70 -9.48
C TRP A 280 -14.72 6.51 -9.69
N ILE A 281 -13.78 5.97 -10.48
CA ILE A 281 -12.53 6.64 -10.87
C ILE A 281 -12.54 6.93 -12.36
N LYS A 282 -12.90 8.16 -12.71
CA LYS A 282 -12.82 8.68 -14.08
C LYS A 282 -12.06 9.99 -14.01
N ASN A 283 -10.83 10.00 -14.53
CA ASN A 283 -10.14 11.27 -14.72
C ASN A 283 -11.02 12.17 -15.59
N LYS A 284 -11.12 13.45 -15.21
CA LYS A 284 -11.68 14.47 -16.10
C LYS A 284 -10.96 14.34 -17.44
N SER A 285 -11.70 14.41 -18.53
CA SER A 285 -11.10 14.39 -19.87
C SER A 285 -10.18 15.60 -20.00
N GLU A 286 -8.89 15.39 -19.82
CA GLU A 286 -7.89 16.40 -20.13
C GLU A 286 -7.80 16.51 -21.66
N ASN A 287 -7.91 17.73 -22.17
CA ASN A 287 -7.46 18.03 -23.53
C ASN A 287 -5.95 17.85 -23.55
N LYS A 288 -5.49 16.61 -23.75
CA LYS A 288 -4.05 16.33 -23.89
C LYS A 288 -3.53 17.14 -25.08
N PRO A 289 -2.47 17.97 -24.91
CA PRO A 289 -1.74 18.48 -26.05
C PRO A 289 -1.31 17.29 -26.92
N GLU A 290 -1.48 17.41 -28.24
CA GLU A 290 -1.01 16.38 -29.17
C GLU A 290 0.46 16.06 -28.85
N LEU A 291 0.73 14.78 -28.58
CA LEU A 291 2.10 14.27 -28.55
C LEU A 291 2.69 14.56 -29.93
N ILE A 292 3.59 15.53 -29.99
CA ILE A 292 4.38 15.80 -31.19
C ILE A 292 5.20 14.52 -31.42
N GLN A 293 4.85 13.80 -32.50
CA GLN A 293 5.58 12.63 -32.99
C GLN A 293 6.99 13.01 -33.46
#